data_AF-A0A6J8B702-F1
#
_entry.id   AF-A0A6J8B702-F1
#
_cell.length_a   1.000
_cell.length_b   1.000
_cell.length_c   1.000
_cell.angle_alpha   90.00
_cell.angle_beta   90.00
_cell.angle_gamma   90.00
#
_symmetry.space_group_name_H-M   'P 1'
#
loop_
_entity.id
_entity.type
_entity.pdbx_description
1 polymer ?
#
loop_
_entity_poly.entity_id
_entity_poly.type
_entity_poly.pdbx_seq_one_letter_code
_entity_poly.pdbx_strand_id
1 'polypeptide(L)'
;MCEHKTSGDSFVMGYNDGYRFNILTTNGISSMIKDASLTVTGNVMRCSLQRAINSTDPKVYDLNSQWYVLMGNGPISSGTPERHEQVPKVTSAKVNVQAFSKVDGGIQTSAVIKIHGCLMIIAWILFSSIGIILARYFKKHWSDSTWMKQKIWFQIHRTCMVLAVLLTIGGFILILVHTKGYRELTEIGDKSYVNYHPILGIVVFSLALLNPIIAMFRCAPDHEHRPLFNWFHSIVGTSAHIIGGNILTELLIKITASALIYGDSVLIASCFQQNFRRQTVKLPLLEAN
;
A
#
# COMPACT_ATOMS: atom_id res chain seq x y z
N MET A 1 -17.29 -2.56 -21.62
CA MET A 1 -16.77 -1.19 -21.73
C MET A 1 -17.81 -0.35 -22.44
N CYS A 2 -18.03 0.87 -21.96
CA CYS A 2 -18.94 1.84 -22.56
C CYS A 2 -18.07 3.01 -22.99
N GLU A 3 -18.09 3.32 -24.28
CA GLU A 3 -17.23 4.34 -24.88
C GLU A 3 -18.11 5.53 -25.26
N HIS A 4 -17.73 6.72 -24.77
CA HIS A 4 -18.32 7.98 -25.18
C HIS A 4 -17.39 8.63 -26.20
N LYS A 5 -17.84 8.79 -27.45
CA LYS A 5 -17.08 9.42 -28.54
C LYS A 5 -17.90 10.54 -29.16
N THR A 6 -17.22 11.53 -29.73
CA THR A 6 -17.86 12.63 -30.49
C THR A 6 -18.66 12.12 -31.70
N SER A 7 -18.31 10.95 -32.22
CA SER A 7 -18.99 10.26 -33.33
C SER A 7 -20.17 9.38 -32.92
N GLY A 8 -20.50 9.33 -31.62
CA GLY A 8 -21.57 8.49 -31.05
C GLY A 8 -21.06 7.46 -30.05
N ASP A 9 -21.96 7.03 -29.17
CA ASP A 9 -21.66 6.08 -28.09
C ASP A 9 -21.53 4.65 -28.60
N SER A 10 -20.63 3.86 -28.01
CA SER A 10 -20.47 2.45 -28.36
C SER A 10 -20.23 1.55 -27.14
N PHE A 11 -20.58 0.28 -27.29
CA PHE A 11 -20.48 -0.72 -26.23
C PHE A 11 -19.67 -1.91 -26.72
N VAL A 12 -18.65 -2.27 -25.94
CA VAL A 12 -17.72 -3.34 -26.29
C VAL A 12 -17.60 -4.29 -25.10
N MET A 13 -17.82 -5.59 -25.35
CA MET A 13 -17.42 -6.63 -24.39
C MET A 13 -16.05 -7.18 -24.74
N GLY A 14 -15.30 -7.46 -23.70
CA GLY A 14 -13.96 -8.02 -23.80
C GLY A 14 -13.57 -8.70 -22.50
N TYR A 15 -12.44 -9.37 -22.55
CA TYR A 15 -11.82 -10.03 -21.41
C TYR A 15 -10.37 -9.55 -21.31
N ASN A 16 -9.80 -9.66 -20.11
CA ASN A 16 -8.40 -9.33 -19.87
C ASN A 16 -7.64 -10.60 -19.46
N ASP A 17 -6.51 -10.86 -20.11
CA ASP A 17 -5.61 -12.00 -19.84
C ASP A 17 -4.56 -11.69 -18.76
N GLY A 18 -4.63 -10.51 -18.16
CA GLY A 18 -3.73 -9.99 -17.14
C GLY A 18 -2.92 -8.77 -17.61
N TYR A 19 -2.74 -8.60 -18.93
CA TYR A 19 -1.92 -7.52 -19.49
C TYR A 19 -2.61 -6.76 -20.62
N ARG A 20 -3.52 -7.42 -21.35
CA ARG A 20 -4.18 -6.82 -22.52
C ARG A 20 -5.66 -7.04 -22.48
N PHE A 21 -6.40 -5.98 -22.81
CA PHE A 21 -7.82 -6.08 -23.10
C PHE A 21 -8.01 -6.70 -24.49
N ASN A 22 -8.75 -7.80 -24.54
CA ASN A 22 -9.10 -8.50 -25.77
C ASN A 22 -10.60 -8.38 -26.00
N ILE A 23 -10.99 -7.94 -27.20
CA ILE A 23 -12.40 -7.83 -27.58
C ILE A 23 -12.97 -9.25 -27.78
N LEU A 24 -14.18 -9.49 -27.26
CA LEU A 24 -14.89 -10.74 -27.51
C LEU A 24 -15.51 -10.68 -28.91
N THR A 25 -14.80 -11.18 -29.92
CA THR A 25 -15.17 -11.15 -31.35
C THR A 25 -15.98 -12.36 -31.82
N THR A 26 -16.75 -13.02 -30.94
CA THR A 26 -17.73 -14.01 -31.41
C THR A 26 -18.77 -13.30 -32.28
N ASN A 27 -19.18 -13.93 -33.39
CA ASN A 27 -20.15 -13.47 -34.42
C ASN A 27 -21.53 -13.04 -33.86
N GLY A 28 -21.56 -12.06 -32.96
CA GLY A 28 -22.75 -11.72 -32.18
C GLY A 28 -22.45 -11.00 -30.87
N ILE A 29 -21.56 -10.00 -30.81
CA ILE A 29 -21.57 -9.02 -29.70
C ILE A 29 -22.99 -8.43 -29.56
N SER A 30 -23.65 -8.19 -30.69
CA SER A 30 -25.06 -7.76 -30.81
C SER A 30 -26.08 -8.78 -30.30
N SER A 31 -25.69 -10.05 -30.12
CA SER A 31 -26.58 -11.10 -29.60
C SER A 31 -26.49 -11.24 -28.07
N MET A 32 -25.35 -10.85 -27.48
CA MET A 32 -25.11 -11.00 -26.04
C MET A 32 -25.51 -9.76 -25.24
N ILE A 33 -25.53 -8.57 -25.86
CA ILE A 33 -26.01 -7.34 -25.23
C ILE A 33 -27.27 -6.85 -25.94
N LYS A 34 -28.30 -6.51 -25.14
CA LYS A 34 -29.53 -5.86 -25.57
C LYS A 34 -29.74 -4.56 -24.78
N ASP A 35 -30.54 -3.66 -25.33
CA ASP A 35 -31.00 -2.42 -24.67
C ASP A 35 -29.87 -1.63 -24.00
N ALA A 36 -28.74 -1.52 -24.70
CA ALA A 36 -27.61 -0.75 -24.22
C ALA A 36 -27.90 0.74 -24.37
N SER A 37 -27.80 1.50 -23.28
CA SER A 37 -27.95 2.94 -23.27
C SER A 37 -26.88 3.60 -22.43
N LEU A 38 -26.33 4.69 -22.96
CA LEU A 38 -25.39 5.55 -22.27
C LEU A 38 -26.10 6.87 -22.02
N THR A 39 -26.06 7.34 -20.79
CA THR A 39 -26.62 8.65 -20.45
C THR A 39 -25.58 9.40 -19.65
N VAL A 40 -25.20 10.57 -20.12
CA VAL A 40 -24.32 11.49 -19.42
C VAL A 40 -25.21 12.59 -18.83
N THR A 41 -25.32 12.64 -17.51
CA THR A 41 -26.10 13.67 -16.81
C THR A 41 -25.17 14.42 -15.87
N GLY A 42 -24.76 15.62 -16.26
CA GLY A 42 -23.70 16.36 -15.58
C GLY A 42 -22.43 15.51 -15.49
N ASN A 43 -21.89 15.36 -14.28
CA ASN A 43 -20.67 14.62 -13.98
C ASN A 43 -20.91 13.13 -13.69
N VAL A 44 -21.97 12.53 -14.25
CA VAL A 44 -22.26 11.11 -14.07
C VAL A 44 -22.52 10.47 -15.42
N MET A 45 -21.64 9.55 -15.79
CA MET A 45 -21.86 8.64 -16.91
C MET A 45 -22.59 7.39 -16.40
N ARG A 46 -23.81 7.18 -16.89
CA ARG A 46 -24.61 5.99 -16.61
C ARG A 46 -24.57 5.09 -17.83
N CYS A 47 -23.95 3.92 -17.66
CA CYS A 47 -23.99 2.86 -18.66
C CYS A 47 -24.99 1.79 -18.22
N SER A 48 -26.03 1.56 -19.03
CA SER A 48 -27.04 0.52 -18.84
C SER A 48 -26.97 -0.46 -19.99
N LEU A 49 -27.02 -1.76 -19.69
CA LEU A 49 -27.03 -2.82 -20.69
C LEU A 49 -27.76 -4.05 -20.15
N GLN A 50 -28.36 -4.83 -21.02
CA GLN A 50 -28.94 -6.14 -20.69
C GLN A 50 -28.12 -7.25 -21.34
N ARG A 51 -27.98 -8.38 -20.66
CA ARG A 51 -27.32 -9.57 -21.19
C ARG A 51 -27.90 -10.84 -20.58
N ALA A 52 -27.62 -11.99 -21.21
CA ALA A 52 -27.95 -13.28 -20.63
C ALA A 52 -27.22 -13.49 -19.28
N ILE A 53 -27.95 -14.09 -18.34
CA ILE A 53 -27.44 -14.45 -17.00
C ILE A 53 -26.40 -15.56 -17.14
N ASN A 54 -26.78 -16.62 -17.85
CA ASN A 54 -25.92 -17.78 -18.10
C ASN A 54 -25.08 -17.53 -19.35
N SER A 55 -23.85 -18.03 -19.35
CA SER A 55 -22.98 -18.03 -20.52
C SER A 55 -22.28 -19.38 -20.64
N THR A 56 -22.21 -19.91 -21.86
CA THR A 56 -21.42 -21.10 -22.20
C THR A 56 -19.98 -20.74 -22.59
N ASP A 57 -19.68 -19.46 -22.83
CA ASP A 57 -18.33 -18.98 -23.11
C ASP A 57 -17.52 -18.86 -21.80
N PRO A 58 -16.38 -19.57 -21.65
CA PRO A 58 -15.55 -19.50 -20.45
C PRO A 58 -14.95 -18.11 -20.18
N LYS A 59 -14.95 -17.21 -21.17
CA LYS A 59 -14.45 -15.83 -21.04
C LYS A 59 -15.51 -14.87 -20.50
N VAL A 60 -16.75 -15.34 -20.32
CA VAL A 60 -17.89 -14.53 -19.87
C VAL A 60 -18.39 -15.09 -18.54
N TYR A 61 -18.27 -14.29 -17.47
CA TYR A 61 -18.70 -14.69 -16.13
C TYR A 61 -20.21 -14.95 -16.06
N ASP A 62 -20.61 -16.06 -15.43
CA ASP A 62 -22.01 -16.43 -15.14
C ASP A 62 -22.58 -15.57 -13.99
N LEU A 63 -23.68 -14.88 -14.22
CA LEU A 63 -24.28 -13.96 -13.25
C LEU A 63 -25.06 -14.66 -12.11
N ASN A 64 -25.24 -15.98 -12.14
CA ASN A 64 -25.80 -16.75 -11.01
C ASN A 64 -24.82 -16.84 -9.83
N SER A 65 -23.52 -16.70 -10.09
CA SER A 65 -22.49 -16.65 -9.06
C SER A 65 -22.26 -15.23 -8.56
N GLN A 66 -21.77 -15.10 -7.33
CA GLN A 66 -21.36 -13.80 -6.79
C GLN A 66 -19.92 -13.47 -7.21
N TRP A 67 -19.70 -12.22 -7.65
CA TRP A 67 -18.41 -11.77 -8.18
C TRP A 67 -17.93 -10.49 -7.53
N TYR A 68 -16.61 -10.28 -7.53
CA TYR A 68 -16.07 -8.95 -7.29
C TYR A 68 -16.32 -8.08 -8.52
N VAL A 69 -16.89 -6.89 -8.32
CA VAL A 69 -17.09 -5.94 -9.41
C VAL A 69 -15.95 -4.93 -9.38
N LEU A 70 -15.29 -4.77 -10.52
CA LEU A 70 -14.24 -3.79 -10.72
C LEU A 70 -14.76 -2.68 -11.63
N MET A 71 -14.50 -1.44 -11.26
CA MET A 71 -14.84 -0.27 -12.04
C MET A 71 -13.60 0.59 -12.22
N GLY A 72 -13.24 0.83 -13.48
CA GLY A 72 -12.17 1.73 -13.89
C GLY A 72 -12.65 2.62 -15.02
N ASN A 73 -12.12 3.83 -15.08
CA ASN A 73 -12.30 4.80 -16.14
C ASN A 73 -10.92 5.25 -16.64
N GLY A 74 -10.77 5.44 -17.94
CA GLY A 74 -9.49 5.80 -18.54
C GLY A 74 -9.62 6.08 -20.04
N PRO A 75 -8.54 6.58 -20.66
CA PRO A 75 -8.52 6.89 -22.07
C PRO A 75 -8.60 5.61 -22.93
N ILE A 76 -9.11 5.77 -24.15
CA ILE A 76 -9.21 4.73 -25.16
C ILE A 76 -8.45 5.22 -26.38
N SER A 77 -7.47 4.44 -26.84
CA SER A 77 -6.70 4.74 -28.04
C SER A 77 -6.92 3.65 -29.08
N SER A 78 -7.31 4.06 -30.29
CA SER A 78 -7.58 3.14 -31.41
C SER A 78 -8.54 1.99 -31.07
N GLY A 79 -9.55 2.25 -30.22
CA GLY A 79 -10.54 1.25 -29.79
C GLY A 79 -10.05 0.26 -28.72
N THR A 80 -8.85 0.46 -28.17
CA THR A 80 -8.31 -0.34 -27.07
C THR A 80 -8.22 0.54 -25.80
N PRO A 81 -8.70 0.08 -24.65
CA PRO A 81 -8.50 0.78 -23.38
C PRO A 81 -7.01 0.86 -23.07
N GLU A 82 -6.53 2.06 -22.75
CA GLU A 82 -5.19 2.26 -22.23
C GLU A 82 -5.16 2.08 -20.71
N ARG A 83 -3.95 2.15 -20.14
CA ARG A 83 -3.77 2.09 -18.70
C ARG A 83 -4.45 3.29 -18.06
N HIS A 84 -5.38 3.02 -17.15
CA HIS A 84 -6.03 4.06 -16.34
C HIS A 84 -5.01 4.69 -15.37
N GLU A 85 -5.10 6.01 -15.15
CA GLU A 85 -4.27 6.71 -14.16
C GLU A 85 -4.68 6.37 -12.73
N GLN A 86 -5.98 6.20 -12.48
CA GLN A 86 -6.50 5.91 -11.14
C GLN A 86 -6.63 4.42 -10.89
N VAL A 87 -6.28 3.96 -9.68
CA VAL A 87 -6.48 2.55 -9.29
C VAL A 87 -7.98 2.22 -9.36
N PRO A 88 -8.39 1.13 -10.04
CA PRO A 88 -9.79 0.77 -10.17
C PRO A 88 -10.41 0.51 -8.82
N LYS A 89 -11.65 0.92 -8.66
CA LYS A 89 -12.43 0.60 -7.47
C LYS A 89 -12.91 -0.83 -7.58
N VAL A 90 -12.77 -1.59 -6.50
CA VAL A 90 -13.28 -2.95 -6.41
C VAL A 90 -14.25 -3.07 -5.24
N THR A 91 -15.26 -3.90 -5.39
CA THR A 91 -16.18 -4.20 -4.30
C THR A 91 -15.44 -4.85 -3.13
N SER A 92 -15.86 -4.51 -1.93
CA SER A 92 -15.33 -5.07 -0.68
C SER A 92 -15.57 -6.58 -0.57
N ALA A 93 -16.74 -7.04 -1.02
CA ALA A 93 -17.12 -8.44 -1.04
C ALA A 93 -17.58 -8.85 -2.43
N LYS A 94 -17.74 -10.16 -2.64
CA LYS A 94 -18.47 -10.68 -3.78
C LYS A 94 -19.92 -10.19 -3.70
N VAL A 95 -20.45 -9.70 -4.80
CA VAL A 95 -21.81 -9.16 -4.87
C VAL A 95 -22.67 -9.97 -5.80
N ASN A 96 -23.95 -10.06 -5.46
CA ASN A 96 -24.97 -10.57 -6.35
C ASN A 96 -25.34 -9.44 -7.34
N VAL A 97 -24.82 -9.55 -8.55
CA VAL A 97 -25.02 -8.58 -9.63
C VAL A 97 -26.45 -8.54 -10.17
N GLN A 98 -27.29 -9.55 -9.84
CA GLN A 98 -28.71 -9.56 -10.19
C GLN A 98 -29.56 -8.76 -9.18
N ALA A 99 -29.08 -8.60 -7.94
CA ALA A 99 -29.80 -7.85 -6.92
C ALA A 99 -29.49 -6.35 -7.04
N PHE A 100 -30.54 -5.52 -7.00
CA PHE A 100 -30.35 -4.07 -6.90
C PHE A 100 -29.77 -3.73 -5.53
N SER A 101 -28.45 -3.59 -5.47
CA SER A 101 -27.72 -3.27 -4.25
C SER A 101 -26.75 -2.14 -4.52
N LYS A 102 -26.75 -1.15 -3.63
CA LYS A 102 -25.70 -0.14 -3.61
C LYS A 102 -24.44 -0.80 -3.09
N VAL A 103 -23.40 -0.85 -3.92
CA VAL A 103 -22.10 -1.40 -3.54
C VAL A 103 -21.08 -0.30 -3.47
N ASP A 104 -20.37 -0.21 -2.35
CA ASP A 104 -19.26 0.72 -2.19
C ASP A 104 -17.98 0.10 -2.77
N GLY A 105 -17.30 0.86 -3.63
CA GLY A 105 -15.99 0.51 -4.16
C GLY A 105 -14.89 0.99 -3.21
N GLY A 106 -14.14 0.05 -2.64
CA GLY A 106 -12.97 0.34 -1.81
C GLY A 106 -11.68 0.26 -2.63
N ILE A 107 -10.63 0.93 -2.15
CA ILE A 107 -9.26 0.64 -2.60
C ILE A 107 -8.84 -0.64 -1.88
N GLN A 108 -8.82 -1.78 -2.58
CA GLN A 108 -8.23 -2.98 -1.99
C GLN A 108 -6.72 -2.79 -1.87
N THR A 109 -6.27 -2.48 -0.65
CA THR A 109 -4.85 -2.58 -0.30
C THR A 109 -4.51 -4.04 -0.03
N SER A 110 -3.54 -4.57 -0.78
CA SER A 110 -3.04 -5.92 -0.62
C SER A 110 -2.67 -6.21 0.84
N ALA A 111 -3.03 -7.39 1.34
CA ALA A 111 -2.65 -7.85 2.68
C ALA A 111 -1.13 -7.77 2.91
N VAL A 112 -0.35 -7.96 1.85
CA VAL A 112 1.11 -7.86 1.87
C VAL A 112 1.57 -6.45 2.21
N ILE A 113 0.93 -5.42 1.65
CA ILE A 113 1.23 -4.00 1.97
C ILE A 113 0.92 -3.70 3.44
N LYS A 114 -0.17 -4.26 3.98
CA LYS A 114 -0.52 -4.10 5.40
C LYS A 114 0.52 -4.74 6.33
N ILE A 115 0.95 -5.96 6.01
CA ILE A 115 1.98 -6.68 6.76
C ILE A 115 3.30 -5.90 6.73
N HIS A 116 3.71 -5.39 5.56
CA HIS A 116 4.88 -4.49 5.45
C HIS A 116 4.76 -3.32 6.42
N GLY A 117 3.63 -2.59 6.41
CA GLY A 117 3.41 -1.46 7.30
C GLY A 117 3.49 -1.83 8.79
N CYS A 118 2.84 -2.92 9.21
CA CYS A 118 2.89 -3.39 10.60
C CYS A 118 4.33 -3.75 11.03
N LEU A 119 5.09 -4.43 10.18
CA LEU A 119 6.50 -4.75 10.45
C LEU A 119 7.34 -3.49 10.66
N MET A 120 7.14 -2.46 9.81
CA MET A 120 7.86 -1.19 9.93
C MET A 120 7.49 -0.42 11.20
N ILE A 121 6.20 -0.39 11.58
CA ILE A 121 5.76 0.25 12.82
C ILE A 121 6.41 -0.42 14.03
N ILE A 122 6.39 -1.76 14.09
CA ILE A 122 7.00 -2.51 15.20
C ILE A 122 8.52 -2.29 15.23
N ALA A 123 9.20 -2.31 14.08
CA ALA A 123 10.64 -2.10 14.00
C ALA A 123 11.05 -0.70 14.49
N TRP A 124 10.39 0.35 14.00
CA TRP A 124 10.85 1.73 14.16
C TRP A 124 10.22 2.45 15.35
N ILE A 125 8.93 2.25 15.62
CA ILE A 125 8.24 2.92 16.73
C ILE A 125 8.51 2.20 18.06
N LEU A 126 8.51 0.87 18.06
CA LEU A 126 8.74 0.09 19.28
C LEU A 126 10.24 -0.18 19.49
N PHE A 127 10.85 -1.03 18.66
CA PHE A 127 12.20 -1.52 18.94
C PHE A 127 13.28 -0.43 18.80
N SER A 128 13.25 0.36 17.72
CA SER A 128 14.24 1.43 17.53
C SER A 128 14.13 2.50 18.62
N SER A 129 12.93 2.93 19.00
CA SER A 129 12.73 3.94 20.05
C SER A 129 13.25 3.46 21.40
N ILE A 130 12.88 2.24 21.82
CA ILE A 130 13.35 1.65 23.07
C ILE A 130 14.88 1.57 23.09
N GLY A 131 15.48 1.09 22.00
CA GLY A 131 16.94 0.96 21.95
C GLY A 131 17.68 2.31 21.99
N ILE A 132 17.16 3.36 21.36
CA ILE A 132 17.76 4.70 21.41
C ILE A 132 17.61 5.34 22.79
N ILE A 133 16.41 5.26 23.40
CA ILE A 133 16.14 5.78 24.75
C ILE A 133 17.08 5.14 25.76
N LEU A 134 17.26 3.82 25.70
CA LEU A 134 18.17 3.10 26.60
C LEU A 134 19.63 3.53 26.42
N ALA A 135 20.10 3.66 25.18
CA ALA A 135 21.47 4.10 24.92
C ALA A 135 21.74 5.54 25.37
N ARG A 136 20.74 6.41 25.32
CA ARG A 136 20.86 7.83 25.67
C ARG A 136 20.73 8.10 27.17
N TYR A 137 19.73 7.53 27.84
CA TYR A 137 19.38 7.89 29.22
C TYR A 137 19.88 6.86 30.25
N PHE A 138 19.86 5.57 29.91
CA PHE A 138 20.15 4.49 30.87
C PHE A 138 21.62 4.09 30.93
N LYS A 139 22.46 4.65 30.04
CA LYS A 139 23.92 4.44 30.07
C LYS A 139 24.57 4.88 31.39
N LYS A 140 24.06 5.95 32.02
CA LYS A 140 24.56 6.48 33.30
C LYS A 140 23.87 5.85 34.52
N HIS A 141 22.56 5.57 34.43
CA HIS A 141 21.80 5.04 35.57
C HIS A 141 22.04 3.56 35.83
N TRP A 142 22.36 2.76 34.79
CA TRP A 142 22.65 1.33 34.91
C TRP A 142 24.12 1.04 34.61
N SER A 143 25.02 1.86 35.16
CA SER A 143 26.47 1.65 35.01
C SER A 143 26.95 0.40 35.73
N ASP A 144 26.33 0.08 36.87
CA ASP A 144 26.81 -0.91 37.83
C ASP A 144 26.10 -2.27 37.67
N SER A 145 24.96 -2.27 36.97
CA SER A 145 24.20 -3.48 36.68
C SER A 145 24.77 -4.18 35.45
N THR A 146 25.38 -5.35 35.65
CA THR A 146 25.94 -6.17 34.58
C THR A 146 25.13 -7.47 34.42
N TRP A 147 24.90 -7.86 33.17
CA TRP A 147 24.29 -9.14 32.81
C TRP A 147 25.08 -9.76 31.67
N MET A 148 25.48 -11.03 31.83
CA MET A 148 26.36 -11.75 30.89
C MET A 148 27.66 -10.97 30.56
N LYS A 149 28.37 -10.46 31.59
CA LYS A 149 29.64 -9.70 31.47
C LYS A 149 29.56 -8.41 30.63
N GLN A 150 28.36 -7.90 30.36
CA GLN A 150 28.12 -6.64 29.65
C GLN A 150 27.12 -5.79 30.43
N LYS A 151 27.12 -4.47 30.19
CA LYS A 151 26.15 -3.56 30.83
C LYS A 151 24.73 -3.89 30.34
N ILE A 152 23.74 -3.93 31.24
CA ILE A 152 22.35 -4.31 30.91
C ILE A 152 21.79 -3.44 29.78
N TRP A 153 21.98 -2.12 29.86
CA TRP A 153 21.52 -1.18 28.83
C TRP A 153 22.08 -1.53 27.45
N PHE A 154 23.33 -2.02 27.39
CA PHE A 154 23.99 -2.35 26.13
C PHE A 154 23.41 -3.63 25.52
N GLN A 155 23.09 -4.62 26.36
CA GLN A 155 22.45 -5.85 25.90
C GLN A 155 21.05 -5.58 25.36
N ILE A 156 20.22 -4.84 26.09
CA ILE A 156 18.87 -4.53 25.63
C ILE A 156 18.91 -3.65 24.37
N HIS A 157 19.77 -2.63 24.34
CA HIS A 157 19.98 -1.82 23.12
C HIS A 157 20.34 -2.71 21.92
N ARG A 158 21.34 -3.60 22.08
CA ARG A 158 21.78 -4.51 21.01
C ARG A 158 20.65 -5.42 20.54
N THR A 159 19.92 -6.03 21.47
CA THR A 159 18.79 -6.92 21.13
C THR A 159 17.69 -6.17 20.39
N CYS A 160 17.28 -4.99 20.87
CA CYS A 160 16.29 -4.16 20.19
C CYS A 160 16.74 -3.73 18.79
N MET A 161 18.01 -3.31 18.62
CA MET A 161 18.54 -2.91 17.31
C MET A 161 18.63 -4.07 16.33
N VAL A 162 19.03 -5.26 16.78
CA VAL A 162 19.04 -6.46 15.94
C VAL A 162 17.62 -6.83 15.49
N LEU A 163 16.64 -6.82 16.40
CA LEU A 163 15.24 -7.08 16.06
C LEU A 163 14.70 -6.04 15.08
N ALA A 164 14.99 -4.76 15.27
CA ALA A 164 14.59 -3.70 14.35
C ALA A 164 15.16 -3.91 12.94
N VAL A 165 16.45 -4.28 12.83
CA VAL A 165 17.09 -4.58 11.54
C VAL A 165 16.46 -5.80 10.87
N LEU A 166 16.25 -6.90 11.61
CA LEU A 166 15.64 -8.11 11.06
C LEU A 166 14.21 -7.88 10.55
N LEU A 167 13.39 -7.15 11.31
CA LEU A 167 12.04 -6.77 10.88
C LEU A 167 12.07 -5.85 9.67
N THR A 168 13.04 -4.93 9.61
CA THR A 168 13.21 -4.03 8.46
C THR A 168 13.61 -4.80 7.21
N ILE A 169 14.56 -5.74 7.30
CA ILE A 169 14.93 -6.63 6.19
C ILE A 169 13.72 -7.44 5.72
N GLY A 170 13.01 -8.07 6.65
CA GLY A 170 11.83 -8.87 6.32
C GLY A 170 10.74 -8.06 5.62
N GLY A 171 10.38 -6.88 6.15
CA GLY A 171 9.39 -6.03 5.53
C GLY A 171 9.84 -5.42 4.20
N PHE A 172 11.13 -5.12 4.03
CA PHE A 172 11.69 -4.58 2.79
C PHE A 172 11.71 -5.64 1.67
N ILE A 173 12.14 -6.87 1.96
CA ILE A 173 12.09 -7.98 0.99
C ILE A 173 10.63 -8.28 0.60
N LEU A 174 9.74 -8.32 1.59
CA LEU A 174 8.33 -8.62 1.39
C LEU A 174 7.66 -7.63 0.42
N ILE A 175 7.96 -6.32 0.53
CA ILE A 175 7.39 -5.34 -0.39
C ILE A 175 8.03 -5.42 -1.79
N LEU A 176 9.35 -5.64 -1.89
CA LEU A 176 10.03 -5.79 -3.19
C LEU A 176 9.55 -7.00 -3.98
N VAL A 177 9.33 -8.13 -3.31
CA VAL A 177 8.77 -9.34 -3.93
C VAL A 177 7.33 -9.07 -4.38
N HIS A 178 6.54 -8.38 -3.56
CA HIS A 178 5.16 -8.03 -3.91
C HIS A 178 5.07 -7.12 -5.13
N THR A 179 5.96 -6.14 -5.25
CA THR A 179 5.99 -5.19 -6.35
C THR A 179 6.72 -5.71 -7.58
N LYS A 180 7.34 -6.90 -7.52
CA LYS A 180 8.22 -7.47 -8.55
C LYS A 180 9.39 -6.53 -8.92
N GLY A 181 9.98 -5.88 -7.92
CA GLY A 181 11.09 -4.93 -8.08
C GLY A 181 10.73 -3.49 -7.71
N TYR A 182 11.54 -2.54 -8.14
CA TYR A 182 11.29 -1.12 -7.92
C TYR A 182 10.12 -0.67 -8.80
N ARG A 183 8.98 -0.37 -8.18
CA ARG A 183 7.91 0.36 -8.84
C ARG A 183 8.05 1.81 -8.46
N GLU A 184 8.52 2.60 -9.41
CA GLU A 184 8.31 4.03 -9.39
C GLU A 184 6.78 4.21 -9.41
N LEU A 185 6.23 4.64 -8.27
CA LEU A 185 4.77 4.82 -8.12
C LEU A 185 4.34 6.17 -8.71
N THR A 186 4.98 6.55 -9.82
CA THR A 186 4.94 7.86 -10.50
C THR A 186 3.57 8.24 -11.04
N GLU A 187 2.59 7.35 -10.97
CA GLU A 187 1.29 7.51 -11.65
C GLU A 187 0.08 7.38 -10.72
N ILE A 188 0.25 7.31 -9.39
CA ILE A 188 -0.92 7.47 -8.51
C ILE A 188 -1.14 8.98 -8.35
N GLY A 189 -1.93 9.55 -9.26
CA GLY A 189 -2.16 11.00 -9.45
C GLY A 189 -2.09 11.87 -8.19
N ASP A 190 -1.47 13.05 -8.34
CA ASP A 190 -1.32 14.17 -7.38
C ASP A 190 -0.85 13.82 -5.95
N LYS A 191 -0.45 12.57 -5.72
CA LYS A 191 -0.01 12.07 -4.41
C LYS A 191 1.52 12.02 -4.36
N SER A 192 2.11 13.22 -4.27
CA SER A 192 3.55 13.48 -4.14
C SER A 192 4.29 12.50 -3.19
N TYR A 193 3.65 12.08 -2.09
CA TYR A 193 4.22 11.17 -1.10
C TYR A 193 4.52 9.74 -1.60
N VAL A 194 3.81 9.28 -2.62
CA VAL A 194 3.98 7.91 -3.14
C VAL A 194 5.31 7.78 -3.90
N ASN A 195 5.84 8.90 -4.39
CA ASN A 195 7.12 8.96 -5.10
C ASN A 195 8.33 8.99 -4.14
N TYR A 196 8.23 9.70 -3.02
CA TYR A 196 9.36 9.85 -2.08
C TYR A 196 9.49 8.71 -1.08
N HIS A 197 8.38 8.04 -0.72
CA HIS A 197 8.38 6.92 0.22
C HIS A 197 9.38 5.79 -0.15
N PRO A 198 9.40 5.24 -1.38
CA PRO A 198 10.35 4.17 -1.72
C PRO A 198 11.81 4.65 -1.71
N ILE A 199 12.07 5.89 -2.14
CA ILE A 199 13.42 6.47 -2.15
C ILE A 199 13.93 6.63 -0.72
N LEU A 200 13.14 7.28 0.15
CA LEU A 200 13.49 7.46 1.55
C LEU A 200 13.57 6.11 2.29
N GLY A 201 12.71 5.15 1.93
CA GLY A 201 12.76 3.78 2.45
C GLY A 201 14.08 3.07 2.14
N ILE A 202 14.61 3.21 0.92
CA ILE A 202 15.93 2.66 0.53
C ILE A 202 17.05 3.33 1.32
N VAL A 203 16.99 4.66 1.49
CA VAL A 203 17.99 5.40 2.30
C VAL A 203 17.99 4.89 3.74
N VAL A 204 16.81 4.79 4.36
CA VAL A 204 16.65 4.30 5.73
C VAL A 204 17.12 2.85 5.85
N PHE A 205 16.77 1.98 4.90
CA PHE A 205 17.23 0.59 4.86
C PHE A 205 18.76 0.51 4.82
N SER A 206 19.39 1.32 3.97
CA SER A 206 20.85 1.38 3.82
C SER A 206 21.52 1.83 5.12
N LEU A 207 21.01 2.89 5.76
CA LEU A 207 21.52 3.37 7.04
C LEU A 207 21.31 2.33 8.16
N ALA A 208 20.18 1.61 8.15
CA ALA A 208 19.88 0.57 9.13
C ALA A 208 20.83 -0.63 9.03
N LEU A 209 21.34 -0.96 7.83
CA LEU A 209 22.38 -1.98 7.64
C LEU A 209 23.79 -1.46 7.91
N LEU A 210 24.05 -0.21 7.56
CA LEU A 210 25.34 0.43 7.79
C LEU A 210 25.64 0.57 9.29
N ASN A 211 24.63 0.85 10.11
CA ASN A 211 24.86 1.13 11.53
C ASN A 211 25.39 -0.10 12.34
N PRO A 212 24.87 -1.33 12.15
CA PRO A 212 25.48 -2.55 12.67
C PRO A 212 26.88 -2.82 12.12
N ILE A 213 27.14 -2.54 10.83
CA ILE A 213 28.47 -2.71 10.24
C ILE A 213 29.48 -1.81 10.95
N ILE A 214 29.14 -0.53 11.15
CA ILE A 214 29.94 0.40 11.96
C ILE A 214 30.16 -0.18 13.35
N ALA A 215 29.11 -0.71 13.99
CA ALA A 215 29.19 -1.29 15.33
C ALA A 215 30.13 -2.50 15.46
N MET A 216 30.40 -3.24 14.37
CA MET A 216 31.41 -4.32 14.37
C MET A 216 32.84 -3.79 14.52
N PHE A 217 33.11 -2.58 14.03
CA PHE A 217 34.40 -1.90 14.16
C PHE A 217 34.54 -1.13 15.48
N ARG A 218 33.74 -1.47 16.50
CA ARG A 218 33.76 -0.79 17.79
C ARG A 218 35.08 -1.03 18.53
N CYS A 219 35.84 0.04 18.75
CA CYS A 219 37.07 0.02 19.54
C CYS A 219 36.82 -0.28 21.04
N ALA A 220 37.89 -0.67 21.76
CA ALA A 220 37.87 -0.85 23.22
C ALA A 220 37.40 0.43 23.97
N PRO A 221 36.88 0.32 25.21
CA PRO A 221 36.39 1.47 25.98
C PRO A 221 37.38 2.61 26.13
N ASP A 222 38.67 2.30 26.30
CA ASP A 222 39.72 3.26 26.63
C ASP A 222 40.54 3.70 25.40
N HIS A 223 40.09 3.36 24.19
CA HIS A 223 40.79 3.67 22.94
C HIS A 223 40.55 5.12 22.49
N GLU A 224 41.58 5.80 21.98
CA GLU A 224 41.52 7.22 21.57
C GLU A 224 40.46 7.52 20.50
N HIS A 225 40.27 6.63 19.51
CA HIS A 225 39.21 6.74 18.50
C HIS A 225 37.78 6.37 18.98
N ARG A 226 37.58 6.00 20.25
CA ARG A 226 36.25 5.64 20.77
C ARG A 226 35.21 6.77 20.69
N PRO A 227 35.54 8.05 20.93
CA PRO A 227 34.63 9.18 20.72
C PRO A 227 34.21 9.31 19.25
N LEU A 228 35.15 9.13 18.31
CA LEU A 228 34.87 9.18 16.87
C LEU A 228 33.89 8.09 16.46
N PHE A 229 34.13 6.85 16.91
CA PHE A 229 33.19 5.73 16.71
C PHE A 229 31.80 6.06 17.26
N ASN A 230 31.72 6.55 18.50
CA ASN A 230 30.43 6.87 19.13
C ASN A 230 29.68 7.97 18.35
N TRP A 231 30.40 8.95 17.82
CA TRP A 231 29.82 10.04 17.02
C TRP A 231 29.24 9.53 15.70
N PHE A 232 30.03 8.80 14.90
CA PHE A 232 29.55 8.21 13.64
C PHE A 232 28.37 7.25 13.86
N HIS A 233 28.49 6.32 14.80
CA HIS A 233 27.43 5.36 15.13
C HIS A 233 26.15 6.07 15.61
N SER A 234 26.29 7.11 16.43
CA SER A 234 25.14 7.89 16.91
C SER A 234 24.49 8.69 15.79
N ILE A 235 25.26 9.32 14.89
CA ILE A 235 24.71 10.11 13.79
C ILE A 235 23.96 9.21 12.82
N VAL A 236 24.60 8.15 12.32
CA VAL A 236 23.97 7.23 11.37
C VAL A 236 22.69 6.63 11.94
N GLY A 237 22.74 6.16 13.20
CA GLY A 237 21.57 5.60 13.88
C GLY A 237 20.45 6.64 14.12
N THR A 238 20.79 7.86 14.52
CA THR A 238 19.79 8.91 14.79
C THR A 238 19.16 9.42 13.50
N SER A 239 19.96 9.62 12.44
CA SER A 239 19.46 10.00 11.12
C SER A 239 18.51 8.95 10.56
N ALA A 240 18.86 7.65 10.65
CA ALA A 240 17.97 6.56 10.23
C ALA A 240 16.63 6.61 10.98
N HIS A 241 16.67 6.80 12.31
CA HIS A 241 15.47 6.86 13.14
C HIS A 241 14.59 8.08 12.83
N ILE A 242 15.18 9.26 12.62
CA ILE A 242 14.43 10.47 12.29
C ILE A 242 13.78 10.34 10.91
N ILE A 243 14.53 9.89 9.89
CA ILE A 243 13.98 9.74 8.54
C ILE A 243 12.89 8.67 8.55
N GLY A 244 13.14 7.50 9.16
CA GLY A 244 12.15 6.43 9.28
C GLY A 244 10.89 6.87 10.05
N GLY A 245 11.07 7.63 11.13
CA GLY A 245 9.97 8.24 11.89
C GLY A 245 9.11 9.16 11.03
N ASN A 246 9.71 10.05 10.24
CA ASN A 246 8.97 10.96 9.35
C ASN A 246 8.17 10.21 8.26
N ILE A 247 8.75 9.16 7.68
CA ILE A 247 8.04 8.29 6.74
C ILE A 247 6.79 7.67 7.39
N LEU A 248 6.89 7.27 8.67
CA LEU A 248 5.80 6.65 9.42
C LEU A 248 4.78 7.66 9.94
N THR A 249 5.18 8.88 10.35
CA THR A 249 4.24 9.90 10.83
C THR A 249 3.35 10.41 9.71
N GLU A 250 3.85 10.55 8.48
CA GLU A 250 3.01 10.88 7.32
C GLU A 250 1.96 9.79 7.03
N LEU A 251 2.31 8.53 7.25
CA LEU A 251 1.38 7.41 7.16
C LEU A 251 0.34 7.48 8.29
N LEU A 252 0.78 7.74 9.53
CA LEU A 252 -0.09 7.85 10.70
C LEU A 252 -1.07 9.03 10.60
N ILE A 253 -0.64 10.20 10.10
CA ILE A 253 -1.50 11.37 9.89
C ILE A 253 -2.61 11.08 8.87
N LYS A 254 -2.28 10.39 7.78
CA LYS A 254 -3.28 10.01 6.77
C LYS A 254 -4.24 8.96 7.31
N ILE A 255 -3.74 8.04 8.11
CA ILE A 255 -4.54 7.02 8.78
C ILE A 255 -5.48 7.66 9.81
N THR A 256 -5.01 8.56 10.67
CA THR A 256 -5.86 9.26 11.64
C THR A 256 -6.84 10.20 10.96
N ALA A 257 -6.46 10.88 9.88
CA ALA A 257 -7.39 11.66 9.06
C ALA A 257 -8.49 10.75 8.48
N SER A 258 -8.14 9.58 7.95
CA SER A 258 -9.15 8.60 7.52
C SER A 258 -9.98 8.06 8.69
N ALA A 259 -9.41 7.80 9.86
CA ALA A 259 -10.16 7.33 11.02
C ALA A 259 -11.09 8.41 11.61
N LEU A 260 -10.74 9.68 11.50
CA LEU A 260 -11.57 10.81 11.93
C LEU A 260 -12.72 11.08 10.94
N ILE A 261 -12.44 10.98 9.64
CA ILE A 261 -13.44 11.12 8.57
C ILE A 261 -14.37 9.90 8.53
N TYR A 262 -13.83 8.70 8.81
CA TYR A 262 -14.54 7.43 8.70
C TYR A 262 -14.82 6.73 10.03
N GLY A 263 -14.69 7.40 11.18
CA GLY A 263 -15.09 6.86 12.50
C GLY A 263 -14.47 5.54 12.98
N ASP A 264 -13.42 5.01 12.35
CA ASP A 264 -12.82 3.72 12.69
C ASP A 264 -11.66 3.86 13.71
N SER A 265 -12.03 3.92 14.99
CA SER A 265 -11.14 4.00 16.16
C SER A 265 -10.40 2.69 16.48
N VAL A 266 -9.83 1.97 15.50
CA VAL A 266 -9.40 0.55 15.72
C VAL A 266 -8.08 0.22 15.04
N LEU A 267 -6.96 0.87 15.38
CA LEU A 267 -5.69 0.61 14.66
C LEU A 267 -4.61 -0.18 15.38
N ILE A 268 -4.61 -0.27 16.71
CA ILE A 268 -3.81 -1.33 17.36
C ILE A 268 -4.40 -2.71 17.02
N ALA A 269 -5.72 -2.80 16.86
CA ALA A 269 -6.41 -4.03 16.46
C ALA A 269 -6.43 -4.29 14.93
N SER A 270 -6.19 -3.29 14.08
CA SER A 270 -6.12 -3.48 12.62
C SER A 270 -4.87 -4.23 12.14
N CYS A 271 -3.78 -4.29 12.92
CA CYS A 271 -2.69 -5.22 12.63
C CYS A 271 -3.09 -6.70 12.86
N PHE A 272 -4.24 -6.95 13.51
CA PHE A 272 -4.74 -8.30 13.83
C PHE A 272 -6.10 -8.67 13.23
N GLN A 273 -6.91 -7.71 12.74
CA GLN A 273 -8.20 -8.03 12.12
C GLN A 273 -8.15 -8.00 10.59
N GLN A 274 -8.08 -9.19 9.99
CA GLN A 274 -8.74 -9.46 8.72
C GLN A 274 -10.26 -9.46 8.98
N ASN A 275 -10.95 -8.31 8.96
CA ASN A 275 -12.34 -8.29 8.50
C ASN A 275 -12.89 -6.87 8.31
N PHE A 276 -13.64 -6.76 7.21
CA PHE A 276 -14.41 -5.61 6.76
C PHE A 276 -15.39 -5.07 7.80
N ARG A 277 -15.58 -3.74 7.84
CA ARG A 277 -16.93 -3.15 7.68
C ARG A 277 -16.95 -1.63 7.42
N ARG A 278 -17.88 -1.27 6.53
CA ARG A 278 -18.65 -0.03 6.33
C ARG A 278 -17.95 1.31 6.47
N GLN A 279 -17.95 2.08 5.37
CA GLN A 279 -18.59 3.39 5.35
C GLN A 279 -18.83 3.94 3.94
N THR A 280 -19.93 4.68 3.83
CA THR A 280 -20.53 5.28 2.65
C THR A 280 -19.68 6.41 2.07
N VAL A 281 -19.47 6.43 0.75
CA VAL A 281 -18.93 7.63 0.08
C VAL A 281 -19.57 7.85 -1.30
N LYS A 282 -20.12 9.05 -1.51
CA LYS A 282 -20.37 9.64 -2.84
C LYS A 282 -19.09 10.32 -3.30
N LEU A 283 -18.61 10.11 -4.53
CA LEU A 283 -17.50 10.87 -5.10
C LEU A 283 -17.81 11.37 -6.52
N PRO A 284 -17.43 12.62 -6.85
CA PRO A 284 -17.70 13.31 -8.12
C PRO A 284 -16.67 12.95 -9.21
N LEU A 285 -17.00 13.21 -10.49
CA LEU A 285 -16.01 13.21 -11.58
C LEU A 285 -15.21 14.52 -11.58
N LEU A 286 -13.89 14.37 -11.74
CA LEU A 286 -12.94 15.43 -12.05
C LEU A 286 -12.97 15.68 -13.55
N GLU A 287 -13.11 16.94 -13.93
CA GLU A 287 -12.96 17.44 -15.29
C GLU A 287 -11.49 17.35 -15.73
N ALA A 288 -11.25 16.98 -16.98
CA ALA A 288 -9.98 17.23 -17.66
C ALA A 288 -10.29 18.06 -18.91
N ASN A 289 -9.57 19.19 -19.04
CA ASN A 289 -9.56 20.08 -20.21
C ASN A 289 -9.15 19.35 -21.49
#